data_AF-A0A2E6XQM6-F1
#
_entry.id   AF-A0A2E6XQM6-F1
#
_cell.length_a   1.000
_cell.length_b   1.000
_cell.length_c   1.000
_cell.angle_alpha   90.00
_cell.angle_beta   90.00
_cell.angle_gamma   90.00
#
_symmetry.space_group_name_H-M   'P 1'
#
loop_
_entity.id
_entity.type
_entity.pdbx_description
1 polymer ?
#
loop_
_entity_poly.entity_id
_entity_poly.type
_entity_poly.pdbx_seq_one_letter_code
_entity_poly.pdbx_strand_id
1 'polypeptide(L)'
;MSIQVTSLLRIMVFIVMVWFVGIVPTLEGNTVKKGQATNQKTISKKTMPSVESKTIEKKDQVSENDKTDKNIKETDNKKLEDKTSIAKAPKDPWAPIGDTDIGKQSKEEVEKKSFGCNSCHLGVEKMHVDEKIKLGCTDCHGGNAGFAIEKGLDPKSEKYLTTKKKSHIQPKYPGKWPTSANPVRSYTLLNKESREFIRFVNPGDLRVAETTCGGSFCHQQYVANVPRSIMSTGAMLFGGATYNNGILPFKNYILGEYYTNDGKPAQALGAAVTDEEGKTYYRELTEQEKAKGAIPTIIPLPRWEITKPGNIFRSFERGGRVPRANPSEVGVPGLLNTLSIFAEPGKPDMKTGDRGLGTQLRIDTPTLNIHKTRLNDPLLWFLGTNDHPGDFRSSGCSSCHVVYANSRDEDGSGPYSKFGHRGLSFSKDPTIPKDERGHPISHRFTNAIPNSQCLICHMHQPNSFVNTYLGYTMWDYETDAKFMYPKKTPILTPDELAEGYQTNPEGAVNRGLWRNEKFLEESSEMNSKLKHTQMADYHGHGWMFRGVFKKDRKGNLLDKDGEIVSLDQPDFWEKAVHLKDVHVEKGMHCVDCHFSQDSHGDGKLYGAY
;
A
#
# COMPACT_ATOMS: atom_id res chain seq x y z
N MET A 1 -77.25 -5.40 -12.88
CA MET A 1 -76.27 -6.50 -12.95
C MET A 1 -74.89 -5.88 -12.81
N SER A 2 -74.31 -5.90 -11.62
CA SER A 2 -73.28 -6.84 -11.11
C SER A 2 -71.86 -6.34 -11.40
N ILE A 3 -71.09 -6.06 -10.35
CA ILE A 3 -69.77 -6.64 -10.05
C ILE A 3 -69.35 -6.21 -8.63
N GLN A 4 -68.71 -7.15 -7.94
CA GLN A 4 -68.66 -7.34 -6.50
C GLN A 4 -67.50 -6.65 -5.78
N VAL A 5 -67.79 -6.33 -4.51
CA VAL A 5 -66.90 -6.08 -3.39
C VAL A 5 -65.92 -7.23 -3.19
N THR A 6 -64.61 -7.02 -3.40
CA THR A 6 -63.52 -7.84 -2.82
C THR A 6 -62.17 -7.13 -2.94
N SER A 7 -61.79 -6.30 -1.96
CA SER A 7 -60.37 -5.97 -1.74
C SER A 7 -60.06 -5.38 -0.36
N LEU A 8 -61.06 -4.83 0.33
CA LEU A 8 -60.89 -4.22 1.66
C LEU A 8 -60.68 -5.22 2.82
N LEU A 9 -60.88 -6.53 2.61
CA LEU A 9 -60.79 -7.54 3.67
C LEU A 9 -59.41 -8.21 3.81
N ARG A 10 -58.44 -7.97 2.91
CA ARG A 10 -57.09 -8.58 2.99
C ARG A 10 -56.07 -7.76 3.77
N ILE A 11 -56.35 -6.49 4.07
CA ILE A 11 -55.40 -5.61 4.76
C ILE A 11 -55.55 -5.67 6.29
N MET A 12 -56.73 -6.00 6.83
CA MET A 12 -56.91 -6.10 8.29
C MET A 12 -56.37 -7.39 8.93
N VAL A 13 -56.07 -8.45 8.17
CA VAL A 13 -55.60 -9.72 8.74
C VAL A 13 -54.08 -9.76 8.93
N PHE A 14 -53.31 -8.93 8.20
CA PHE A 14 -51.84 -8.94 8.31
C PHE A 14 -51.30 -8.08 9.46
N ILE A 15 -52.07 -7.11 9.95
CA ILE A 15 -51.63 -6.15 10.98
C ILE A 15 -51.74 -6.75 12.40
N VAL A 16 -52.57 -7.77 12.60
CA VAL A 16 -52.81 -8.36 13.94
C VAL A 16 -51.81 -9.46 14.31
N MET A 17 -51.06 -10.04 13.35
CA MET A 17 -50.18 -11.19 13.63
C MET A 17 -48.72 -10.84 13.98
N VAL A 18 -48.29 -9.57 13.83
CA VAL A 18 -46.89 -9.16 14.07
C VAL A 18 -46.66 -8.64 15.50
N TRP A 19 -47.71 -8.53 16.33
CA TRP A 19 -47.62 -7.92 17.66
C TRP A 19 -47.54 -8.89 18.86
N PHE A 20 -47.38 -10.21 18.68
CA PHE A 20 -47.47 -11.16 19.80
C PHE A 20 -46.37 -12.22 19.97
N VAL A 21 -45.19 -12.10 19.34
CA VAL A 21 -44.06 -13.01 19.66
C VAL A 21 -42.77 -12.22 19.91
N GLY A 22 -42.70 -11.63 21.10
CA GLY A 22 -41.43 -11.23 21.72
C GLY A 22 -40.98 -12.31 22.68
N ILE A 23 -39.95 -13.08 22.31
CA ILE A 23 -39.13 -13.84 23.25
C ILE A 23 -37.66 -13.63 22.83
N VAL A 24 -36.93 -12.93 23.69
CA VAL A 24 -35.48 -12.76 23.66
C VAL A 24 -34.87 -13.96 24.40
N PRO A 25 -33.86 -14.66 23.84
CA PRO A 25 -32.94 -15.45 24.64
C PRO A 25 -31.57 -14.78 24.69
N THR A 26 -31.16 -14.47 25.91
CA THR A 26 -29.81 -14.14 26.35
C THR A 26 -28.85 -15.30 26.07
N LEU A 27 -27.69 -15.02 25.46
CA LEU A 27 -26.60 -15.97 25.29
C LEU A 27 -25.69 -15.92 26.52
N GLU A 28 -25.90 -16.84 27.46
CA GLU A 28 -24.91 -17.22 28.48
C GLU A 28 -23.92 -18.26 27.91
N GLY A 29 -22.68 -18.18 28.41
CA GLY A 29 -21.51 -18.85 27.85
C GLY A 29 -21.52 -20.37 27.93
N ASN A 30 -20.91 -20.99 26.93
CA ASN A 30 -20.62 -22.42 26.92
C ASN A 30 -19.17 -22.67 27.36
N THR A 31 -19.05 -23.22 28.56
CA THR A 31 -17.86 -23.89 29.09
C THR A 31 -17.52 -25.14 28.28
N VAL A 32 -16.26 -25.26 27.88
CA VAL A 32 -15.67 -26.44 27.21
C VAL A 32 -15.50 -27.59 28.20
N LYS A 33 -16.05 -28.77 27.89
CA LYS A 33 -15.68 -30.04 28.53
C LYS A 33 -14.83 -30.91 27.60
N LYS A 34 -13.75 -31.46 28.16
CA LYS A 34 -12.76 -32.38 27.57
C LYS A 34 -13.32 -33.80 27.34
N GLY A 35 -12.72 -34.49 26.36
CA GLY A 35 -12.69 -35.96 26.17
C GLY A 35 -13.59 -36.44 25.02
N GLN A 36 -13.24 -37.37 24.13
CA GLN A 36 -12.17 -38.38 24.05
C GLN A 36 -11.98 -38.79 22.57
N ALA A 37 -10.80 -39.33 22.25
CA ALA A 37 -10.43 -39.87 20.94
C ALA A 37 -11.11 -41.22 20.64
N THR A 38 -11.48 -41.46 19.37
CA THR A 38 -11.62 -42.82 18.80
C THR A 38 -11.27 -42.86 17.32
N ASN A 39 -10.51 -43.89 16.95
CA ASN A 39 -9.94 -44.16 15.64
C ASN A 39 -10.93 -44.75 14.61
N GLN A 40 -10.56 -44.50 13.35
CA GLN A 40 -10.95 -45.06 12.04
C GLN A 40 -11.81 -46.34 11.98
N LYS A 41 -12.76 -46.33 11.02
CA LYS A 41 -13.04 -47.49 10.15
C LYS A 41 -13.50 -47.07 8.75
N THR A 42 -12.88 -47.72 7.77
CA THR A 42 -13.02 -47.69 6.31
C THR A 42 -14.41 -48.11 5.83
N ILE A 43 -15.03 -47.39 4.88
CA ILE A 43 -16.10 -47.95 4.02
C ILE A 43 -15.94 -47.50 2.56
N SER A 44 -16.13 -48.50 1.71
CA SER A 44 -15.92 -48.64 0.26
C SER A 44 -16.82 -47.79 -0.67
N LYS A 45 -16.26 -47.55 -1.87
CA LYS A 45 -16.86 -47.10 -3.13
C LYS A 45 -18.29 -47.62 -3.40
N LYS A 46 -19.13 -46.73 -3.95
CA LYS A 46 -20.26 -47.09 -4.83
C LYS A 46 -20.39 -46.06 -5.95
N THR A 47 -20.58 -46.56 -7.16
CA THR A 47 -20.57 -45.82 -8.43
C THR A 47 -21.99 -45.67 -9.01
N MET A 48 -22.17 -44.60 -9.79
CA MET A 48 -23.13 -44.35 -10.90
C MET A 48 -24.60 -43.96 -10.55
N PRO A 49 -25.30 -43.18 -11.41
CA PRO A 49 -25.07 -43.00 -12.87
C PRO A 49 -25.06 -41.57 -13.43
N SER A 50 -24.56 -41.49 -14.67
CA SER A 50 -24.51 -40.36 -15.60
C SER A 50 -25.88 -40.01 -16.16
N VAL A 51 -26.15 -38.71 -16.32
CA VAL A 51 -27.30 -38.18 -17.07
C VAL A 51 -26.76 -37.32 -18.21
N GLU A 52 -27.06 -37.73 -19.44
CA GLU A 52 -26.84 -36.95 -20.67
C GLU A 52 -27.75 -35.71 -20.70
N SER A 53 -27.23 -34.58 -21.19
CA SER A 53 -28.05 -33.44 -21.58
C SER A 53 -27.78 -33.06 -23.04
N LYS A 54 -28.88 -33.09 -23.80
CA LYS A 54 -29.00 -32.86 -25.24
C LYS A 54 -28.54 -31.48 -25.70
N THR A 55 -27.95 -31.48 -26.88
CA THR A 55 -27.60 -30.35 -27.76
C THR A 55 -28.84 -29.59 -28.21
N ILE A 56 -28.78 -28.24 -28.20
CA ILE A 56 -29.70 -27.36 -28.92
C ILE A 56 -28.85 -26.51 -29.88
N GLU A 57 -29.04 -26.72 -31.18
CA GLU A 57 -28.50 -25.90 -32.26
C GLU A 57 -29.20 -24.52 -32.31
N LYS A 58 -28.41 -23.47 -32.53
CA LYS A 58 -28.89 -22.23 -33.17
C LYS A 58 -28.07 -21.97 -34.42
N LYS A 59 -28.79 -21.93 -35.54
CA LYS A 59 -28.37 -21.43 -36.85
C LYS A 59 -28.10 -19.93 -36.77
N ASP A 60 -27.09 -19.46 -37.51
CA ASP A 60 -27.06 -18.21 -38.28
C ASP A 60 -25.91 -18.32 -39.31
N GLN A 61 -26.23 -18.69 -40.55
CA GLN A 61 -26.18 -17.83 -41.74
C GLN A 61 -24.80 -17.22 -42.06
N VAL A 62 -24.06 -17.94 -42.91
CA VAL A 62 -22.90 -17.46 -43.68
C VAL A 62 -23.41 -16.84 -44.98
N SER A 63 -22.85 -15.68 -45.34
CA SER A 63 -22.86 -15.18 -46.73
C SER A 63 -21.43 -15.25 -47.27
N GLU A 64 -21.28 -15.95 -48.39
CA GLU A 64 -20.08 -16.00 -49.23
C GLU A 64 -20.11 -14.85 -50.24
N ASN A 65 -18.92 -14.33 -50.55
CA ASN A 65 -18.45 -13.78 -51.84
C ASN A 65 -17.05 -13.17 -51.57
N ASP A 66 -16.01 -13.29 -52.38
CA ASP A 66 -15.70 -14.10 -53.56
C ASP A 66 -14.16 -14.00 -53.75
N LYS A 67 -13.65 -14.81 -54.68
CA LYS A 67 -12.27 -15.19 -55.04
C LYS A 67 -11.22 -14.08 -55.27
N THR A 68 -9.94 -14.49 -55.14
CA THR A 68 -8.76 -14.38 -56.07
C THR A 68 -7.46 -14.37 -55.22
N ASP A 69 -6.29 -14.91 -55.54
CA ASP A 69 -5.71 -15.69 -56.64
C ASP A 69 -4.37 -16.33 -56.15
N LYS A 70 -4.24 -17.65 -56.31
CA LYS A 70 -3.12 -18.42 -56.88
C LYS A 70 -1.64 -17.93 -56.87
N ASN A 71 -0.78 -18.93 -56.57
CA ASN A 71 0.65 -19.12 -56.90
C ASN A 71 1.66 -18.35 -56.02
N ILE A 72 2.76 -18.91 -55.51
CA ILE A 72 3.85 -19.65 -56.19
C ILE A 72 4.55 -20.63 -55.21
N LYS A 73 5.13 -21.67 -55.81
CA LYS A 73 5.67 -22.92 -55.28
C LYS A 73 6.91 -22.82 -54.39
N GLU A 74 7.00 -23.83 -53.51
CA GLU A 74 8.22 -24.49 -53.02
C GLU A 74 9.35 -24.57 -54.06
N THR A 75 10.46 -23.91 -53.76
CA THR A 75 11.84 -24.40 -53.98
C THR A 75 12.77 -23.54 -53.12
N ASP A 76 13.87 -24.13 -52.66
CA ASP A 76 15.01 -23.50 -51.95
C ASP A 76 15.07 -23.66 -50.42
N ASN A 77 14.83 -24.88 -49.93
CA ASN A 77 15.42 -25.38 -48.69
C ASN A 77 16.70 -26.20 -49.02
N LYS A 78 17.81 -25.53 -49.34
CA LYS A 78 19.19 -26.08 -49.26
C LYS A 78 20.22 -25.07 -49.75
N LYS A 79 20.58 -24.10 -48.91
CA LYS A 79 21.86 -23.36 -48.89
C LYS A 79 21.71 -22.14 -47.98
N LEU A 80 21.93 -22.34 -46.69
CA LEU A 80 22.33 -21.27 -45.74
C LEU A 80 22.68 -21.90 -44.37
N GLU A 81 23.39 -23.02 -44.40
CA GLU A 81 24.13 -23.53 -43.25
C GLU A 81 25.61 -23.43 -43.60
N ASP A 82 26.18 -22.23 -43.47
CA ASP A 82 27.51 -22.00 -42.92
C ASP A 82 27.88 -20.53 -43.07
N LYS A 83 28.55 -19.98 -42.05
CA LYS A 83 29.05 -18.58 -41.93
C LYS A 83 28.06 -17.55 -41.39
N THR A 84 27.81 -17.62 -40.08
CA THR A 84 27.90 -16.41 -39.26
C THR A 84 28.77 -16.70 -38.05
N SER A 85 30.04 -16.33 -38.14
CA SER A 85 30.88 -16.12 -36.97
C SER A 85 30.30 -14.92 -36.20
N ILE A 86 29.40 -15.18 -35.26
CA ILE A 86 28.92 -14.18 -34.31
C ILE A 86 30.12 -13.78 -33.46
N ALA A 87 30.73 -12.64 -33.78
CA ALA A 87 31.62 -11.96 -32.87
C ALA A 87 30.87 -11.80 -31.54
N LYS A 88 31.42 -12.35 -30.45
CA LYS A 88 30.88 -12.15 -29.10
C LYS A 88 30.71 -10.66 -28.89
N ALA A 89 29.45 -10.22 -28.76
CA ALA A 89 29.14 -8.88 -28.29
C ALA A 89 29.88 -8.63 -26.96
N PRO A 90 30.38 -7.42 -26.70
CA PRO A 90 30.92 -7.09 -25.38
C PRO A 90 29.83 -7.41 -24.35
N LYS A 91 30.16 -8.20 -23.31
CA LYS A 91 29.24 -8.41 -22.18
C LYS A 91 28.88 -7.05 -21.63
N ASP A 92 27.60 -6.71 -21.67
CA ASP A 92 27.07 -5.52 -21.03
C ASP A 92 27.46 -5.58 -19.54
N PRO A 93 28.23 -4.61 -19.00
CA PRO A 93 28.53 -4.56 -17.57
C PRO A 93 27.26 -4.38 -16.70
N TRP A 94 26.11 -4.16 -17.33
CA TRP A 94 24.80 -3.94 -16.71
C TRP A 94 23.81 -5.10 -16.87
N ALA A 95 24.25 -6.25 -17.41
CA ALA A 95 23.38 -7.40 -17.65
C ALA A 95 22.64 -7.86 -16.36
N PRO A 96 21.40 -8.38 -16.49
CA PRO A 96 20.68 -9.01 -15.38
C PRO A 96 21.50 -10.12 -14.71
N ILE A 97 21.30 -10.35 -13.42
CA ILE A 97 22.01 -11.40 -12.65
C ILE A 97 21.78 -12.82 -13.24
N GLY A 98 20.73 -13.00 -14.07
CA GLY A 98 20.37 -14.28 -14.68
C GLY A 98 21.47 -15.02 -15.46
N ASP A 99 22.55 -14.33 -15.88
CA ASP A 99 23.70 -14.94 -16.57
C ASP A 99 24.85 -15.33 -15.62
N THR A 100 24.75 -15.05 -14.32
CA THR A 100 25.79 -15.34 -13.33
C THR A 100 25.25 -16.21 -12.20
N ASP A 101 25.80 -17.41 -12.06
CA ASP A 101 25.55 -18.29 -10.92
C ASP A 101 26.27 -17.75 -9.67
N ILE A 102 25.63 -16.80 -8.98
CA ILE A 102 26.18 -16.17 -7.75
C ILE A 102 26.42 -17.19 -6.63
N GLY A 103 25.78 -18.37 -6.66
CA GLY A 103 26.00 -19.45 -5.69
C GLY A 103 27.36 -20.12 -5.87
N LYS A 104 27.93 -20.05 -7.07
CA LYS A 104 29.26 -20.62 -7.42
C LYS A 104 30.38 -19.60 -7.44
N GLN A 105 30.07 -18.33 -7.21
CA GLN A 105 31.02 -17.24 -7.21
C GLN A 105 32.19 -17.48 -6.22
N SER A 106 33.42 -17.21 -6.67
CA SER A 106 34.62 -17.24 -5.83
C SER A 106 34.70 -15.99 -4.93
N LYS A 107 35.55 -16.01 -3.89
CA LYS A 107 35.72 -14.82 -3.04
C LYS A 107 36.35 -13.67 -3.83
N GLU A 108 37.30 -13.97 -4.71
CA GLU A 108 37.97 -13.01 -5.58
C GLU A 108 36.99 -12.33 -6.55
N GLU A 109 35.99 -13.06 -7.05
CA GLU A 109 34.94 -12.51 -7.89
C GLU A 109 34.01 -11.54 -7.13
N VAL A 110 33.62 -11.88 -5.88
CA VAL A 110 32.87 -10.96 -4.99
C VAL A 110 33.64 -9.66 -4.79
N GLU A 111 34.92 -9.77 -4.47
CA GLU A 111 35.80 -8.64 -4.20
C GLU A 111 35.96 -7.77 -5.45
N LYS A 112 36.16 -8.37 -6.63
CA LYS A 112 36.24 -7.63 -7.90
C LYS A 112 34.96 -6.85 -8.20
N LYS A 113 33.80 -7.42 -7.92
CA LYS A 113 32.47 -6.79 -8.08
C LYS A 113 32.15 -5.76 -6.99
N SER A 114 33.02 -5.59 -6.00
CA SER A 114 32.86 -4.61 -4.92
C SER A 114 34.03 -3.63 -4.83
N PHE A 115 35.10 -3.86 -5.58
CA PHE A 115 36.40 -3.20 -5.43
C PHE A 115 36.30 -1.68 -5.46
N GLY A 116 35.74 -1.12 -6.55
CA GLY A 116 35.55 0.32 -6.69
C GLY A 116 34.59 0.89 -5.65
N CYS A 117 33.48 0.20 -5.37
CA CYS A 117 32.47 0.62 -4.40
C CYS A 117 33.07 0.76 -2.99
N ASN A 118 33.83 -0.25 -2.54
CA ASN A 118 34.45 -0.29 -1.22
C ASN A 118 35.57 0.73 -1.03
N SER A 119 36.06 1.37 -2.10
CA SER A 119 37.01 2.48 -1.98
C SER A 119 36.35 3.75 -1.42
N CYS A 120 35.04 3.94 -1.65
CA CYS A 120 34.25 5.04 -1.08
C CYS A 120 33.43 4.57 0.14
N HIS A 121 32.72 3.45 0.01
CA HIS A 121 31.77 2.92 0.98
C HIS A 121 32.42 2.01 2.02
N LEU A 122 33.62 2.38 2.48
CA LEU A 122 34.40 1.53 3.38
C LEU A 122 33.67 1.31 4.71
N GLY A 123 33.43 0.05 5.06
CA GLY A 123 32.78 -0.33 6.32
C GLY A 123 31.26 -0.48 6.24
N VAL A 124 30.64 -0.23 5.08
CA VAL A 124 29.22 -0.51 4.85
C VAL A 124 28.86 -1.94 5.26
N GLU A 125 27.70 -2.12 5.88
CA GLU A 125 27.25 -3.44 6.32
C GLU A 125 26.92 -4.35 5.13
N LYS A 126 27.07 -5.66 5.34
CA LYS A 126 26.57 -6.65 4.37
C LYS A 126 25.04 -6.73 4.48
N MET A 127 24.36 -6.71 3.34
CA MET A 127 22.90 -6.88 3.31
C MET A 127 22.46 -8.23 3.87
N HIS A 128 23.17 -9.31 3.49
CA HIS A 128 22.93 -10.65 4.02
C HIS A 128 23.90 -10.92 5.17
N VAL A 129 23.35 -11.38 6.29
CA VAL A 129 24.11 -11.74 7.50
C VAL A 129 24.84 -13.07 7.33
N ASP A 130 24.24 -13.99 6.55
CA ASP A 130 24.82 -15.30 6.28
C ASP A 130 26.03 -15.15 5.34
N GLU A 131 27.20 -15.53 5.83
CA GLU A 131 28.46 -15.48 5.08
C GLU A 131 28.51 -16.45 3.89
N LYS A 132 27.59 -17.42 3.82
CA LYS A 132 27.47 -18.32 2.67
C LYS A 132 26.98 -17.60 1.42
N ILE A 133 26.30 -16.46 1.58
CA ILE A 133 25.81 -15.65 0.46
C ILE A 133 26.96 -14.79 -0.07
N LYS A 134 27.48 -15.17 -1.23
CA LYS A 134 28.63 -14.52 -1.88
C LYS A 134 28.14 -13.52 -2.93
N LEU A 135 27.77 -12.33 -2.49
CA LEU A 135 27.31 -11.23 -3.35
C LEU A 135 28.26 -10.04 -3.29
N GLY A 136 28.65 -9.50 -4.44
CA GLY A 136 29.34 -8.22 -4.55
C GLY A 136 28.36 -7.06 -4.66
N CYS A 137 28.84 -5.82 -4.47
CA CYS A 137 28.00 -4.62 -4.55
C CYS A 137 27.25 -4.53 -5.88
N THR A 138 27.95 -4.77 -6.99
CA THR A 138 27.36 -4.65 -8.33
C THR A 138 26.45 -5.81 -8.71
N ASP A 139 26.49 -6.94 -7.98
CA ASP A 139 25.53 -8.01 -8.19
C ASP A 139 24.12 -7.48 -7.89
N CYS A 140 23.91 -6.84 -6.74
CA CYS A 140 22.60 -6.29 -6.39
C CYS A 140 22.32 -4.94 -7.08
N HIS A 141 23.22 -3.97 -6.91
CA HIS A 141 22.95 -2.57 -7.29
C HIS A 141 23.25 -2.27 -8.76
N GLY A 142 24.01 -3.12 -9.46
CA GLY A 142 24.73 -2.63 -10.64
C GLY A 142 25.74 -1.57 -10.22
N GLY A 143 25.89 -0.49 -10.98
CA GLY A 143 27.07 0.39 -10.88
C GLY A 143 28.40 -0.25 -11.38
N ASN A 144 29.42 0.59 -11.59
CA ASN A 144 30.69 0.17 -12.15
C ASN A 144 31.76 0.08 -11.06
N ALA A 145 32.10 -1.15 -10.65
CA ALA A 145 33.14 -1.41 -9.65
C ALA A 145 34.58 -1.25 -10.17
N GLY A 146 34.78 -0.93 -11.45
CA GLY A 146 36.10 -0.77 -12.06
C GLY A 146 36.80 0.55 -11.73
N PHE A 147 36.07 1.54 -11.19
CA PHE A 147 36.65 2.83 -10.79
C PHE A 147 36.71 2.94 -9.27
N ALA A 148 37.93 3.17 -8.76
CA ALA A 148 38.21 3.33 -7.34
C ALA A 148 38.83 4.70 -7.05
N ILE A 149 38.69 5.17 -5.82
CA ILE A 149 39.41 6.34 -5.30
C ILE A 149 40.61 5.92 -4.47
N GLU A 150 41.58 6.83 -4.35
CA GLU A 150 42.65 6.71 -3.37
C GLU A 150 42.10 6.97 -1.96
N LYS A 151 42.65 6.26 -0.96
CA LYS A 151 42.22 6.40 0.43
C LYS A 151 42.47 7.83 0.93
N GLY A 152 41.42 8.45 1.49
CA GLY A 152 41.51 9.81 2.03
C GLY A 152 41.36 10.92 1.00
N LEU A 153 40.97 10.60 -0.24
CA LEU A 153 40.63 11.60 -1.25
C LEU A 153 39.47 12.48 -0.77
N ASP A 154 39.60 13.80 -0.90
CA ASP A 154 38.55 14.76 -0.53
C ASP A 154 37.26 14.50 -1.34
N PRO A 155 36.11 14.26 -0.68
CA PRO A 155 34.80 14.09 -1.33
C PRO A 155 34.37 15.25 -2.24
N LYS A 156 34.93 16.45 -2.03
CA LYS A 156 34.65 17.64 -2.85
C LYS A 156 35.60 17.80 -4.05
N SER A 157 36.65 16.99 -4.13
CA SER A 157 37.62 17.06 -5.23
C SER A 157 36.99 16.64 -6.57
N GLU A 158 37.47 17.24 -7.66
CA GLU A 158 37.02 16.91 -9.01
C GLU A 158 37.24 15.41 -9.35
N LYS A 159 38.35 14.84 -8.87
CA LYS A 159 38.65 13.40 -9.06
C LYS A 159 37.62 12.53 -8.35
N TYR A 160 37.22 12.86 -7.13
CA TYR A 160 36.18 12.13 -6.41
C TYR A 160 34.84 12.19 -7.13
N LEU A 161 34.41 13.41 -7.52
CA LEU A 161 33.13 13.63 -8.20
C LEU A 161 33.08 12.94 -9.57
N THR A 162 34.20 12.95 -10.31
CA THR A 162 34.31 12.27 -11.60
C THR A 162 34.27 10.75 -11.44
N THR A 163 34.96 10.20 -10.44
CA THR A 163 34.90 8.76 -10.13
C THR A 163 33.49 8.35 -9.71
N LYS A 164 32.85 9.10 -8.80
CA LYS A 164 31.45 8.89 -8.40
C LYS A 164 30.53 8.84 -9.60
N LYS A 165 30.64 9.80 -10.53
CA LYS A 165 29.81 9.86 -11.75
C LYS A 165 30.03 8.67 -12.69
N LYS A 166 31.25 8.13 -12.77
CA LYS A 166 31.57 6.95 -13.58
C LYS A 166 31.11 5.64 -12.93
N SER A 167 31.12 5.57 -11.60
CA SER A 167 30.71 4.38 -10.85
C SER A 167 29.19 4.31 -10.65
N HIS A 168 28.51 5.43 -10.42
CA HIS A 168 27.08 5.48 -10.10
C HIS A 168 26.22 5.53 -11.35
N ILE A 169 25.11 4.79 -11.34
CA ILE A 169 24.03 4.97 -12.31
C ILE A 169 23.34 6.30 -12.02
N GLN A 170 23.12 7.11 -13.05
CA GLN A 170 22.58 8.46 -12.90
C GLN A 170 21.03 8.45 -12.99
N PRO A 171 20.33 9.24 -12.16
CA PRO A 171 18.89 9.38 -12.26
C PRO A 171 18.50 10.14 -13.53
N LYS A 172 17.33 9.82 -14.08
CA LYS A 172 16.69 10.57 -15.16
C LYS A 172 16.24 11.95 -14.70
N TYR A 173 15.91 12.10 -13.42
CA TYR A 173 15.52 13.38 -12.82
C TYR A 173 16.44 13.77 -11.64
N PRO A 174 17.67 14.24 -11.90
CA PRO A 174 18.62 14.57 -10.84
C PRO A 174 18.09 15.56 -9.79
N GLY A 175 17.27 16.54 -10.21
CA GLY A 175 16.65 17.50 -9.28
C GLY A 175 15.64 16.90 -8.29
N LYS A 176 15.23 15.64 -8.48
CA LYS A 176 14.39 14.88 -7.53
C LYS A 176 15.20 13.98 -6.60
N TRP A 177 16.51 13.85 -6.82
CA TRP A 177 17.43 13.03 -6.04
C TRP A 177 18.66 13.88 -5.63
N PRO A 178 18.45 14.94 -4.83
CA PRO A 178 19.54 15.87 -4.48
C PRO A 178 20.60 15.23 -3.56
N THR A 179 20.21 14.22 -2.77
CA THR A 179 21.07 13.53 -1.80
C THR A 179 20.84 12.01 -1.89
N SER A 180 21.50 11.23 -1.03
CA SER A 180 21.28 9.78 -0.94
C SER A 180 20.05 9.38 -0.12
N ALA A 181 19.39 10.35 0.55
CA ALA A 181 18.17 10.09 1.30
C ALA A 181 17.00 9.77 0.37
N ASN A 182 16.03 8.99 0.85
CA ASN A 182 14.77 8.83 0.14
C ASN A 182 14.08 10.20 0.01
N PRO A 183 13.65 10.60 -1.21
CA PRO A 183 13.01 11.89 -1.40
C PRO A 183 11.70 12.00 -0.63
N VAL A 184 11.53 13.11 0.08
CA VAL A 184 10.27 13.52 0.70
C VAL A 184 9.17 13.57 -0.35
N ARG A 185 8.06 12.87 -0.08
CA ARG A 185 6.84 12.86 -0.90
C ARG A 185 7.14 12.53 -2.37
N SER A 186 7.91 11.46 -2.60
CA SER A 186 8.28 11.01 -3.94
C SER A 186 7.08 10.57 -4.78
N TYR A 187 6.01 10.09 -4.14
CA TYR A 187 4.79 9.59 -4.79
C TYR A 187 5.10 8.66 -5.97
N THR A 188 4.68 9.03 -7.19
CA THR A 188 4.84 8.24 -8.41
C THR A 188 6.20 8.37 -9.09
N LEU A 189 7.20 9.00 -8.44
CA LEU A 189 8.53 9.24 -9.03
C LEU A 189 9.17 7.96 -9.58
N LEU A 190 9.11 6.85 -8.83
CA LEU A 190 9.69 5.58 -9.25
C LEU A 190 9.10 5.05 -10.56
N ASN A 191 7.83 5.34 -10.89
CA ASN A 191 7.25 4.94 -12.17
C ASN A 191 7.81 5.69 -13.38
N LYS A 192 8.48 6.82 -13.15
CA LYS A 192 9.02 7.67 -14.22
C LYS A 192 10.52 7.50 -14.39
N GLU A 193 11.17 6.90 -13.40
CA GLU A 193 12.62 6.73 -13.30
C GLU A 193 13.11 5.56 -14.16
N SER A 194 14.42 5.49 -14.41
CA SER A 194 15.00 4.35 -15.13
C SER A 194 15.08 3.12 -14.23
N ARG A 195 14.86 1.94 -14.82
CA ARG A 195 14.93 0.67 -14.09
C ARG A 195 16.33 0.44 -13.50
N GLU A 196 17.36 0.84 -14.23
CA GLU A 196 18.76 0.73 -13.82
C GLU A 196 19.03 1.59 -12.59
N PHE A 197 18.48 2.81 -12.54
CA PHE A 197 18.63 3.67 -11.37
C PHE A 197 17.82 3.16 -10.17
N ILE A 198 16.60 2.65 -10.40
CA ILE A 198 15.80 2.01 -9.35
C ILE A 198 16.57 0.84 -8.73
N ARG A 199 17.16 -0.05 -9.55
CA ARG A 199 18.04 -1.13 -9.09
C ARG A 199 19.23 -0.60 -8.29
N PHE A 200 19.84 0.49 -8.76
CA PHE A 200 20.99 1.10 -8.11
C PHE A 200 20.68 1.62 -6.70
N VAL A 201 19.54 2.26 -6.48
CA VAL A 201 19.19 2.82 -5.16
C VAL A 201 18.43 1.84 -4.28
N ASN A 202 17.65 0.92 -4.86
CA ASN A 202 16.89 -0.08 -4.14
C ASN A 202 16.77 -1.39 -4.94
N PRO A 203 17.70 -2.34 -4.75
CA PRO A 203 17.62 -3.66 -5.37
C PRO A 203 16.36 -4.45 -4.98
N GLY A 204 15.68 -4.09 -3.89
CA GLY A 204 14.46 -4.77 -3.43
C GLY A 204 13.16 -4.22 -4.01
N ASP A 205 13.18 -3.19 -4.88
CA ASP A 205 11.96 -2.65 -5.51
C ASP A 205 11.31 -3.70 -6.42
N LEU A 206 9.98 -3.76 -6.42
CA LEU A 206 9.23 -4.78 -7.17
C LEU A 206 9.45 -4.72 -8.70
N ARG A 207 9.92 -3.59 -9.24
CA ARG A 207 10.25 -3.43 -10.68
C ARG A 207 11.59 -4.05 -11.07
N VAL A 208 12.42 -4.46 -10.09
CA VAL A 208 13.78 -4.97 -10.33
C VAL A 208 14.11 -6.23 -9.52
N ALA A 209 13.31 -6.54 -8.50
CA ALA A 209 13.48 -7.66 -7.58
C ALA A 209 13.64 -9.01 -8.28
N GLU A 210 13.04 -9.19 -9.46
CA GLU A 210 13.14 -10.43 -10.25
C GLU A 210 14.53 -10.63 -10.82
N THR A 211 15.21 -9.53 -11.15
CA THR A 211 16.60 -9.59 -11.61
C THR A 211 17.62 -9.59 -10.48
N THR A 212 17.25 -9.11 -9.29
CA THR A 212 18.17 -8.99 -8.15
C THR A 212 18.00 -10.15 -7.17
N CYS A 213 16.88 -10.19 -6.45
CA CYS A 213 16.55 -11.21 -5.47
C CYS A 213 16.12 -12.54 -6.12
N GLY A 214 15.48 -12.48 -7.29
CA GLY A 214 15.00 -13.62 -8.05
C GLY A 214 16.01 -14.20 -9.07
N GLY A 215 17.07 -13.45 -9.40
CA GLY A 215 17.93 -13.73 -10.55
C GLY A 215 18.77 -15.02 -10.46
N SER A 216 18.93 -15.60 -9.27
CA SER A 216 19.83 -16.75 -9.07
C SER A 216 19.28 -17.80 -8.10
N PHE A 217 17.99 -18.11 -8.18
CA PHE A 217 17.31 -19.15 -7.40
C PHE A 217 17.16 -18.90 -5.89
N CYS A 218 17.56 -17.74 -5.34
CA CYS A 218 17.46 -17.51 -3.89
C CYS A 218 16.02 -17.26 -3.40
N HIS A 219 15.28 -16.37 -4.08
CA HIS A 219 13.94 -15.92 -3.63
C HIS A 219 12.87 -15.90 -4.73
N GLN A 220 13.03 -16.70 -5.79
CA GLN A 220 12.15 -16.69 -6.98
C GLN A 220 10.66 -16.74 -6.64
N GLN A 221 10.27 -17.64 -5.74
CA GLN A 221 8.87 -17.78 -5.34
C GLN A 221 8.33 -16.51 -4.69
N TYR A 222 9.08 -15.88 -3.78
CA TYR A 222 8.65 -14.66 -3.11
C TYR A 222 8.55 -13.50 -4.10
N VAL A 223 9.51 -13.39 -5.02
CA VAL A 223 9.49 -12.33 -6.04
C VAL A 223 8.32 -12.51 -7.02
N ALA A 224 7.91 -13.74 -7.29
CA ALA A 224 6.68 -14.00 -8.04
C ALA A 224 5.41 -13.69 -7.24
N ASN A 225 5.40 -13.95 -5.94
CA ASN A 225 4.20 -13.82 -5.10
C ASN A 225 3.94 -12.39 -4.64
N VAL A 226 4.95 -11.67 -4.14
CA VAL A 226 4.80 -10.36 -3.50
C VAL A 226 4.08 -9.33 -4.38
N PRO A 227 4.37 -9.19 -5.69
CA PRO A 227 3.64 -8.28 -6.56
C PRO A 227 2.13 -8.55 -6.64
N ARG A 228 1.70 -9.77 -6.34
CA ARG A 228 0.30 -10.23 -6.32
C ARG A 228 -0.36 -10.16 -4.94
N SER A 229 0.43 -9.92 -3.89
CA SER A 229 -0.08 -9.74 -2.53
C SER A 229 -1.01 -8.53 -2.44
N ILE A 230 -1.84 -8.50 -1.39
CA ILE A 230 -2.71 -7.36 -1.13
C ILE A 230 -1.94 -6.12 -0.69
N MET A 231 -0.74 -6.29 -0.10
CA MET A 231 0.18 -5.19 0.24
C MET A 231 0.74 -4.49 -1.00
N SER A 232 0.85 -5.21 -2.12
CA SER A 232 1.25 -4.66 -3.41
C SER A 232 0.07 -4.07 -4.18
N THR A 233 -1.08 -4.75 -4.15
CA THR A 233 -2.21 -4.42 -5.03
C THR A 233 -3.23 -3.47 -4.41
N GLY A 234 -3.34 -3.44 -3.08
CA GLY A 234 -4.31 -2.61 -2.36
C GLY A 234 -5.77 -2.93 -2.71
N ALA A 235 -6.04 -4.12 -3.25
CA ALA A 235 -7.32 -4.46 -3.88
C ALA A 235 -8.53 -4.21 -2.97
N MET A 236 -8.38 -4.49 -1.67
CA MET A 236 -9.44 -4.28 -0.68
C MET A 236 -9.79 -2.81 -0.50
N LEU A 237 -8.80 -1.92 -0.46
CA LEU A 237 -9.02 -0.48 -0.27
C LEU A 237 -9.84 0.08 -1.43
N PHE A 238 -9.39 -0.19 -2.65
CA PHE A 238 -10.03 0.33 -3.86
C PHE A 238 -11.39 -0.32 -4.11
N GLY A 239 -11.46 -1.64 -3.95
CA GLY A 239 -12.69 -2.40 -4.08
C GLY A 239 -13.76 -2.02 -3.06
N GLY A 240 -13.39 -1.95 -1.78
CA GLY A 240 -14.29 -1.53 -0.70
C GLY A 240 -14.82 -0.11 -0.93
N ALA A 241 -13.96 0.82 -1.34
CA ALA A 241 -14.37 2.17 -1.68
C ALA A 241 -15.39 2.18 -2.84
N THR A 242 -15.13 1.43 -3.92
CA THR A 242 -16.05 1.37 -5.06
C THR A 242 -17.38 0.70 -4.72
N TYR A 243 -17.38 -0.41 -3.97
CA TYR A 243 -18.59 -1.12 -3.57
C TYR A 243 -19.45 -0.28 -2.62
N ASN A 244 -18.85 0.27 -1.56
CA ASN A 244 -19.56 1.07 -0.56
C ASN A 244 -20.15 2.37 -1.14
N ASN A 245 -19.59 2.88 -2.24
CA ASN A 245 -20.10 4.07 -2.93
C ASN A 245 -20.98 3.75 -4.15
N GLY A 246 -21.30 2.47 -4.40
CA GLY A 246 -22.17 2.05 -5.50
C GLY A 246 -21.55 2.22 -6.90
N ILE A 247 -20.23 2.33 -7.00
CA ILE A 247 -19.51 2.43 -8.28
C ILE A 247 -19.43 1.07 -8.96
N LEU A 248 -19.14 0.01 -8.19
CA LEU A 248 -19.09 -1.37 -8.67
C LEU A 248 -20.03 -2.26 -7.83
N PRO A 249 -20.90 -3.09 -8.45
CA PRO A 249 -21.95 -3.81 -7.75
C PRO A 249 -21.51 -5.15 -7.15
N PHE A 250 -20.20 -5.41 -7.03
CA PHE A 250 -19.68 -6.72 -6.62
C PHE A 250 -18.63 -6.60 -5.50
N LYS A 251 -18.62 -7.61 -4.61
CA LYS A 251 -17.65 -7.73 -3.51
C LYS A 251 -16.35 -8.45 -3.89
N ASN A 252 -16.30 -9.03 -5.09
CA ASN A 252 -15.07 -9.57 -5.68
C ASN A 252 -14.27 -8.40 -6.25
N TYR A 253 -13.48 -7.76 -5.40
CA TYR A 253 -12.77 -6.54 -5.74
C TYR A 253 -11.69 -6.79 -6.79
N ILE A 254 -11.85 -6.22 -7.98
CA ILE A 254 -10.94 -6.39 -9.13
C ILE A 254 -10.09 -5.15 -9.41
N LEU A 255 -10.21 -4.08 -8.63
CA LEU A 255 -9.45 -2.85 -8.83
C LEU A 255 -8.26 -2.83 -7.90
N GLY A 256 -7.10 -2.44 -8.41
CA GLY A 256 -5.88 -2.37 -7.62
C GLY A 256 -4.72 -1.76 -8.36
N GLU A 257 -3.57 -1.81 -7.74
CA GLU A 257 -2.30 -1.40 -8.34
C GLU A 257 -1.48 -2.59 -8.81
N TYR A 258 -0.88 -2.42 -9.98
CA TYR A 258 0.14 -3.30 -10.49
C TYR A 258 0.89 -2.54 -11.56
N TYR A 259 2.21 -2.67 -11.61
CA TYR A 259 3.04 -1.99 -12.59
C TYR A 259 3.94 -2.97 -13.31
N THR A 260 4.21 -2.65 -14.56
CA THR A 260 5.30 -3.25 -15.31
C THR A 260 6.64 -2.77 -14.78
N ASN A 261 7.69 -3.44 -15.25
CA ASN A 261 9.08 -3.11 -14.99
C ASN A 261 9.49 -1.70 -15.46
N ASP A 262 8.78 -1.14 -16.45
CA ASP A 262 8.94 0.24 -16.93
C ASP A 262 7.97 1.24 -16.26
N GLY A 263 7.31 0.84 -15.16
CA GLY A 263 6.48 1.72 -14.35
C GLY A 263 5.10 2.02 -14.93
N LYS A 264 4.66 1.29 -15.97
CA LYS A 264 3.32 1.47 -16.54
C LYS A 264 2.29 0.69 -15.72
N PRO A 265 1.11 1.28 -15.42
CA PRO A 265 0.01 0.54 -14.84
C PRO A 265 -0.36 -0.65 -15.74
N ALA A 266 -0.50 -1.83 -15.15
CA ALA A 266 -0.81 -3.05 -15.88
C ALA A 266 -1.89 -3.86 -15.18
N GLN A 267 -2.55 -4.71 -15.95
CA GLN A 267 -3.43 -5.73 -15.42
C GLN A 267 -2.58 -6.86 -14.82
N ALA A 268 -2.87 -7.22 -13.57
CA ALA A 268 -2.34 -8.44 -12.98
C ALA A 268 -3.24 -9.61 -13.40
N LEU A 269 -2.64 -10.66 -13.95
CA LEU A 269 -3.32 -11.92 -14.25
C LEU A 269 -3.17 -12.89 -13.06
N GLY A 270 -4.19 -13.75 -12.91
CA GLY A 270 -4.45 -14.64 -11.77
C GLY A 270 -3.36 -15.65 -11.45
N ALA A 271 -3.72 -16.80 -10.87
CA ALA A 271 -2.78 -17.74 -10.24
C ALA A 271 -1.53 -18.01 -11.08
N ALA A 272 -0.41 -17.44 -10.64
CA ALA A 272 0.90 -17.69 -11.19
C ALA A 272 1.39 -19.03 -10.66
N VAL A 273 1.73 -19.94 -11.57
CA VAL A 273 2.31 -21.24 -11.24
C VAL A 273 3.71 -21.25 -11.82
N THR A 274 4.69 -21.55 -10.97
CA THR A 274 6.06 -21.83 -11.38
C THR A 274 6.21 -23.33 -11.50
N ASP A 275 6.61 -23.83 -12.66
CA ASP A 275 6.92 -25.25 -12.85
C ASP A 275 8.25 -25.64 -12.17
N GLU A 276 8.57 -26.94 -12.21
CA GLU A 276 9.82 -27.49 -11.68
C GLU A 276 11.08 -26.91 -12.36
N GLU A 277 10.91 -26.32 -13.55
CA GLU A 277 11.97 -25.68 -14.33
C GLU A 277 12.11 -24.18 -14.03
N GLY A 278 11.32 -23.64 -13.10
CA GLY A 278 11.39 -22.25 -12.67
C GLY A 278 10.67 -21.27 -13.60
N LYS A 279 9.87 -21.75 -14.57
CA LYS A 279 9.12 -20.90 -15.49
C LYS A 279 7.72 -20.64 -14.96
N THR A 280 7.39 -19.35 -14.82
CA THR A 280 6.08 -18.92 -14.35
C THR A 280 5.08 -18.77 -15.51
N TYR A 281 3.92 -19.42 -15.39
CA TYR A 281 2.79 -19.27 -16.30
C TYR A 281 1.47 -19.01 -15.53
N TYR A 282 0.45 -18.53 -16.25
CA TYR A 282 -0.86 -18.25 -15.68
C TYR A 282 -1.83 -19.37 -16.03
N ARG A 283 -2.61 -19.81 -15.05
CA ARG A 283 -3.68 -20.78 -15.28
C ARG A 283 -5.03 -20.28 -14.81
N GLU A 284 -6.07 -20.91 -15.30
CA GLU A 284 -7.41 -20.72 -14.76
C GLU A 284 -7.48 -21.17 -13.29
N LEU A 285 -8.29 -20.45 -12.52
CA LEU A 285 -8.57 -20.78 -11.13
C LEU A 285 -9.50 -21.99 -11.06
N THR A 286 -9.16 -22.93 -10.18
CA THR A 286 -10.05 -24.04 -9.84
C THR A 286 -11.26 -23.53 -9.05
N GLU A 287 -12.36 -24.29 -9.05
CA GLU A 287 -13.55 -23.93 -8.26
C GLU A 287 -13.24 -23.85 -6.76
N GLN A 288 -12.31 -24.65 -6.25
CA GLN A 288 -11.87 -24.58 -4.86
C GLN A 288 -11.14 -23.26 -4.55
N GLU A 289 -10.34 -22.75 -5.47
CA GLU A 289 -9.63 -21.48 -5.30
C GLU A 289 -10.58 -20.29 -5.35
N LYS A 290 -11.53 -20.30 -6.28
CA LYS A 290 -12.60 -19.30 -6.35
C LYS A 290 -13.44 -19.30 -5.07
N ALA A 291 -13.76 -20.50 -4.53
CA ALA A 291 -14.47 -20.64 -3.27
C ALA A 291 -13.67 -20.10 -2.06
N LYS A 292 -12.34 -20.06 -2.17
CA LYS A 292 -11.44 -19.42 -1.19
C LYS A 292 -11.18 -17.93 -1.46
N GLY A 293 -11.92 -17.31 -2.40
CA GLY A 293 -11.83 -15.88 -2.69
C GLY A 293 -10.74 -15.46 -3.68
N ALA A 294 -10.05 -16.41 -4.33
CA ALA A 294 -9.08 -16.07 -5.37
C ALA A 294 -9.80 -15.46 -6.59
N ILE A 295 -9.22 -14.41 -7.16
CA ILE A 295 -9.75 -13.71 -8.34
C ILE A 295 -8.84 -13.87 -9.56
N PRO A 296 -9.40 -13.91 -10.78
CA PRO A 296 -8.62 -14.16 -11.98
C PRO A 296 -7.77 -12.96 -12.41
N THR A 297 -8.09 -11.76 -11.93
CA THR A 297 -7.39 -10.55 -12.35
C THR A 297 -7.58 -9.37 -11.40
N ILE A 298 -6.61 -8.47 -11.40
CA ILE A 298 -6.71 -7.11 -10.88
C ILE A 298 -6.41 -6.14 -12.02
N ILE A 299 -7.22 -5.09 -12.13
CA ILE A 299 -7.20 -4.09 -13.19
C ILE A 299 -6.82 -2.74 -12.56
N PRO A 300 -5.96 -1.94 -13.21
CA PRO A 300 -5.60 -0.62 -12.72
C PRO A 300 -6.82 0.31 -12.67
N LEU A 301 -6.77 1.27 -11.75
CA LEU A 301 -7.82 2.29 -11.61
C LEU A 301 -8.05 3.04 -12.95
N PRO A 302 -9.30 3.23 -13.37
CA PRO A 302 -9.62 4.01 -14.56
C PRO A 302 -9.26 5.48 -14.34
N ARG A 303 -8.93 6.20 -15.42
CA ARG A 303 -8.74 7.66 -15.37
C ARG A 303 -10.03 8.35 -14.92
N TRP A 304 -9.96 9.15 -13.86
CA TRP A 304 -11.14 9.80 -13.28
C TRP A 304 -11.76 10.82 -14.23
N GLU A 305 -10.95 11.44 -15.10
CA GLU A 305 -11.34 12.47 -16.07
C GLU A 305 -12.35 11.94 -17.11
N ILE A 306 -12.33 10.63 -17.35
CA ILE A 306 -13.17 9.96 -18.35
C ILE A 306 -14.18 9.00 -17.71
N THR A 307 -14.21 8.93 -16.37
CA THR A 307 -15.12 8.04 -15.64
C THR A 307 -16.48 8.72 -15.48
N LYS A 308 -17.55 8.04 -15.91
CA LYS A 308 -18.91 8.53 -15.71
C LYS A 308 -19.28 8.44 -14.22
N PRO A 309 -19.96 9.45 -13.64
CA PRO A 309 -20.49 9.37 -12.28
C PRO A 309 -21.37 8.14 -12.08
N GLY A 310 -20.95 7.23 -11.19
CA GLY A 310 -21.69 6.03 -10.82
C GLY A 310 -22.60 6.27 -9.62
N ASN A 311 -22.19 7.17 -8.72
CA ASN A 311 -22.93 7.49 -7.50
C ASN A 311 -23.99 8.58 -7.75
N ILE A 312 -25.20 8.17 -8.13
CA ILE A 312 -26.38 9.04 -8.23
C ILE A 312 -27.08 9.29 -6.88
N PHE A 313 -26.62 8.69 -5.79
CA PHE A 313 -27.31 8.70 -4.49
C PHE A 313 -27.23 10.03 -3.74
N ARG A 314 -26.52 11.05 -4.22
CA ARG A 314 -26.48 12.38 -3.54
C ARG A 314 -27.44 13.41 -4.11
N SER A 315 -28.33 13.03 -5.02
CA SER A 315 -29.34 13.92 -5.61
C SER A 315 -30.71 13.24 -5.52
N PHE A 316 -31.39 13.40 -4.38
CA PHE A 316 -32.62 12.66 -4.06
C PHE A 316 -33.89 13.23 -4.70
N GLU A 317 -33.82 14.36 -5.40
CA GLU A 317 -35.02 15.08 -5.85
C GLU A 317 -34.89 15.62 -7.28
N ARG A 318 -36.04 15.68 -7.97
CA ARG A 318 -36.17 16.14 -9.37
C ARG A 318 -35.83 17.65 -9.54
N GLY A 319 -35.81 18.41 -8.45
CA GLY A 319 -35.41 19.82 -8.41
C GLY A 319 -36.35 20.82 -9.08
N GLY A 320 -36.13 22.10 -8.79
CA GLY A 320 -36.78 23.22 -9.48
C GLY A 320 -36.20 23.52 -10.88
N ARG A 321 -36.77 24.52 -11.55
CA ARG A 321 -36.36 24.94 -12.91
C ARG A 321 -35.00 25.64 -12.95
N VAL A 322 -34.56 26.24 -11.83
CA VAL A 322 -33.34 27.06 -11.77
C VAL A 322 -32.08 26.18 -11.76
N PRO A 323 -31.22 26.25 -12.78
CA PRO A 323 -29.93 25.57 -12.76
C PRO A 323 -28.90 26.49 -12.09
N ARG A 324 -28.81 26.47 -10.75
CA ARG A 324 -27.83 27.33 -10.02
C ARG A 324 -26.36 26.99 -10.26
N ALA A 325 -26.06 25.81 -10.82
CA ALA A 325 -24.70 25.39 -11.11
C ALA A 325 -24.69 24.57 -12.40
N ASN A 326 -24.44 25.23 -13.53
CA ASN A 326 -23.99 24.55 -14.74
C ASN A 326 -22.46 24.71 -14.83
N PRO A 327 -21.66 23.79 -14.26
CA PRO A 327 -20.20 23.87 -14.28
C PRO A 327 -19.58 23.80 -15.69
N SER A 328 -20.40 23.66 -16.75
CA SER A 328 -19.97 23.64 -18.15
C SER A 328 -19.95 25.02 -18.82
N GLU A 329 -20.35 26.10 -18.15
CA GLU A 329 -20.18 27.47 -18.68
C GLU A 329 -18.71 27.90 -18.55
N VAL A 330 -17.86 27.41 -19.47
CA VAL A 330 -16.51 27.93 -19.66
C VAL A 330 -16.58 28.99 -20.76
N GLY A 331 -16.43 30.28 -20.40
CA GLY A 331 -16.15 31.34 -21.37
C GLY A 331 -17.08 32.56 -21.35
N VAL A 332 -18.34 32.48 -20.91
CA VAL A 332 -19.23 33.65 -20.75
C VAL A 332 -20.31 33.36 -19.68
N PRO A 333 -20.31 34.05 -18.53
CA PRO A 333 -21.39 33.91 -17.54
C PRO A 333 -22.68 34.52 -18.10
N GLY A 334 -23.77 33.74 -18.19
CA GLY A 334 -25.12 34.31 -18.17
C GLY A 334 -25.95 34.32 -19.45
N LEU A 335 -25.58 33.61 -20.53
CA LEU A 335 -26.46 33.55 -21.71
C LEU A 335 -27.72 32.68 -21.50
N LEU A 336 -27.71 31.77 -20.52
CA LEU A 336 -28.85 30.89 -20.20
C LEU A 336 -29.80 31.45 -19.12
N ASN A 337 -29.50 32.62 -18.53
CA ASN A 337 -30.22 33.15 -17.36
C ASN A 337 -31.45 34.02 -17.67
N THR A 338 -31.89 34.14 -18.93
CA THR A 338 -33.04 35.00 -19.27
C THR A 338 -34.39 34.27 -19.33
N LEU A 339 -34.43 32.93 -19.34
CA LEU A 339 -35.67 32.14 -19.46
C LEU A 339 -36.06 31.31 -18.22
N SER A 340 -35.23 31.28 -17.17
CA SER A 340 -35.41 30.39 -15.99
C SER A 340 -35.34 31.12 -14.63
N ILE A 341 -35.95 32.31 -14.53
CA ILE A 341 -35.72 33.24 -13.41
C ILE A 341 -36.53 32.90 -12.15
N PHE A 342 -37.54 32.02 -12.21
CA PHE A 342 -38.38 31.69 -11.05
C PHE A 342 -38.19 30.24 -10.59
N ALA A 343 -37.81 30.08 -9.30
CA ALA A 343 -37.82 28.81 -8.61
C ALA A 343 -39.26 28.29 -8.52
N GLU A 344 -39.47 26.99 -8.79
CA GLU A 344 -40.76 26.37 -8.51
C GLU A 344 -40.92 26.26 -6.99
N PRO A 345 -41.97 26.86 -6.39
CA PRO A 345 -42.15 26.82 -4.94
C PRO A 345 -42.21 25.39 -4.42
N GLY A 346 -41.44 25.10 -3.37
CA GLY A 346 -41.41 23.79 -2.71
C GLY A 346 -40.53 22.73 -3.39
N LYS A 347 -39.72 23.08 -4.39
CA LYS A 347 -38.72 22.17 -4.97
C LYS A 347 -37.29 22.65 -4.69
N PRO A 348 -36.33 21.74 -4.47
CA PRO A 348 -34.97 22.12 -4.12
C PRO A 348 -34.21 22.71 -5.31
N ASP A 349 -33.33 23.68 -5.01
CA ASP A 349 -32.42 24.31 -5.96
C ASP A 349 -31.26 23.37 -6.38
N MET A 350 -30.92 22.38 -5.55
CA MET A 350 -29.93 21.34 -5.86
C MET A 350 -30.62 20.08 -6.39
N LYS A 351 -30.25 19.66 -7.61
CA LYS A 351 -30.90 18.56 -8.35
C LYS A 351 -29.89 17.69 -9.11
N THR A 352 -30.32 16.47 -9.49
CA THR A 352 -29.62 15.69 -10.51
C THR A 352 -29.59 16.55 -11.78
N GLY A 353 -28.39 16.85 -12.30
CA GLY A 353 -28.23 17.85 -13.37
C GLY A 353 -29.07 17.52 -14.61
N ASP A 354 -29.31 18.52 -15.47
CA ASP A 354 -30.25 18.43 -16.59
C ASP A 354 -29.94 17.32 -17.63
N ARG A 355 -28.76 16.66 -17.54
CA ARG A 355 -28.34 15.53 -18.40
C ARG A 355 -28.38 14.16 -17.72
N GLY A 356 -28.92 14.02 -16.51
CA GLY A 356 -28.93 12.73 -15.80
C GLY A 356 -27.51 12.20 -15.55
N LEU A 357 -27.20 10.98 -16.03
CA LEU A 357 -25.89 10.31 -15.90
C LEU A 357 -24.77 10.89 -16.81
N GLY A 358 -25.04 11.94 -17.59
CA GLY A 358 -24.09 12.56 -18.52
C GLY A 358 -23.15 13.60 -17.88
N THR A 359 -21.98 13.83 -18.51
CA THR A 359 -20.94 14.73 -17.99
C THR A 359 -21.15 16.19 -18.44
N GLN A 360 -21.61 17.04 -17.52
CA GLN A 360 -21.45 18.50 -17.56
C GLN A 360 -20.07 18.89 -16.96
N LEU A 361 -18.98 18.29 -17.43
CA LEU A 361 -17.68 18.26 -16.71
C LEU A 361 -17.78 17.70 -15.27
N ARG A 362 -18.87 16.98 -14.96
CA ARG A 362 -19.05 16.33 -13.66
C ARG A 362 -18.14 15.11 -13.58
N ILE A 363 -17.37 15.07 -12.50
CA ILE A 363 -16.46 13.98 -12.15
C ILE A 363 -17.14 13.03 -11.18
N ASP A 364 -16.83 11.73 -11.26
CA ASP A 364 -17.22 10.80 -10.20
C ASP A 364 -16.38 11.12 -8.94
N THR A 365 -16.98 11.82 -7.97
CA THR A 365 -16.27 12.26 -6.77
C THR A 365 -15.68 11.10 -5.98
N PRO A 366 -16.38 9.95 -5.81
CA PRO A 366 -15.78 8.76 -5.22
C PRO A 366 -14.53 8.26 -5.98
N THR A 367 -14.57 8.18 -7.31
CA THR A 367 -13.41 7.80 -8.14
C THR A 367 -12.25 8.78 -8.00
N LEU A 368 -12.52 10.10 -8.02
CA LEU A 368 -11.46 11.09 -7.77
C LEU A 368 -10.87 10.91 -6.36
N ASN A 369 -11.71 10.69 -5.35
CA ASN A 369 -11.24 10.49 -3.98
C ASN A 369 -10.34 9.26 -3.87
N ILE A 370 -10.71 8.14 -4.51
CA ILE A 370 -9.88 6.93 -4.59
C ILE A 370 -8.49 7.26 -5.18
N HIS A 371 -8.42 8.06 -6.25
CA HIS A 371 -7.14 8.51 -6.81
C HIS A 371 -6.35 9.43 -5.87
N LYS A 372 -7.03 10.24 -5.07
CA LYS A 372 -6.38 11.13 -4.08
C LYS A 372 -5.86 10.35 -2.88
N THR A 373 -6.62 9.38 -2.37
CA THR A 373 -6.22 8.56 -1.22
C THR A 373 -5.12 7.57 -1.54
N ARG A 374 -5.02 7.16 -2.82
CA ARG A 374 -4.01 6.25 -3.36
C ARG A 374 -2.57 6.54 -2.91
N LEU A 375 -2.20 7.82 -2.82
CA LEU A 375 -0.82 8.26 -2.57
C LEU A 375 -0.56 8.68 -1.13
N ASN A 376 -1.59 8.70 -0.29
CA ASN A 376 -1.41 8.95 1.14
C ASN A 376 -0.69 7.75 1.77
N ASP A 377 -1.09 6.54 1.39
CA ASP A 377 -0.50 5.29 1.88
C ASP A 377 0.14 4.51 0.72
N PRO A 378 1.36 4.87 0.28
CA PRO A 378 1.97 4.23 -0.88
C PRO A 378 2.09 2.71 -0.66
N LEU A 379 1.56 1.90 -1.57
CA LEU A 379 1.73 0.45 -1.50
C LEU A 379 3.21 0.06 -1.73
N LEU A 380 3.52 -1.24 -1.71
CA LEU A 380 4.89 -1.74 -1.88
C LEU A 380 5.59 -1.26 -3.17
N TRP A 381 4.86 -0.72 -4.15
CA TRP A 381 5.44 -0.15 -5.36
C TRP A 381 6.15 1.20 -5.16
N PHE A 382 5.99 1.86 -4.01
CA PHE A 382 6.46 3.23 -3.79
C PHE A 382 7.18 3.37 -2.46
N LEU A 383 8.04 4.39 -2.36
CA LEU A 383 8.65 4.81 -1.10
C LEU A 383 7.58 5.35 -0.15
N GLY A 384 7.88 5.38 1.16
CA GLY A 384 7.08 6.15 2.12
C GLY A 384 7.08 7.64 1.78
N THR A 385 6.24 8.43 2.46
CA THR A 385 6.31 9.90 2.30
C THR A 385 7.60 10.47 2.86
N ASN A 386 8.24 9.79 3.84
CA ASN A 386 9.56 10.12 4.38
C ASN A 386 9.67 11.56 4.90
N ASP A 387 8.56 12.14 5.36
CA ASP A 387 8.41 13.56 5.68
C ASP A 387 8.06 13.84 7.14
N HIS A 388 7.76 12.80 7.92
CA HIS A 388 7.40 12.91 9.32
C HIS A 388 8.16 11.91 10.19
N PRO A 389 8.28 12.17 11.50
CA PRO A 389 8.86 11.23 12.45
C PRO A 389 8.08 9.92 12.47
N GLY A 390 8.78 8.81 12.30
CA GLY A 390 8.17 7.49 12.21
C GLY A 390 7.56 7.12 10.85
N ASP A 391 7.79 7.90 9.80
CA ASP A 391 7.24 7.68 8.44
C ASP A 391 8.33 7.37 7.39
N PHE A 392 9.37 6.64 7.79
CA PHE A 392 10.52 6.37 6.91
C PHE A 392 10.56 4.92 6.43
N ARG A 393 10.54 4.73 5.11
CA ARG A 393 10.75 3.43 4.48
C ARG A 393 11.09 3.53 3.00
N SER A 394 11.62 2.43 2.47
CA SER A 394 11.79 2.21 1.04
C SER A 394 10.57 1.49 0.41
N SER A 395 10.72 1.05 -0.83
CA SER A 395 9.74 0.27 -1.61
C SER A 395 10.12 -1.22 -1.68
N GLY A 396 9.16 -2.03 -2.14
CA GLY A 396 9.29 -3.46 -2.39
C GLY A 396 9.68 -4.26 -1.16
N CYS A 397 10.54 -5.26 -1.33
CA CYS A 397 11.03 -6.10 -0.23
C CYS A 397 11.75 -5.26 0.85
N SER A 398 12.46 -4.20 0.43
CA SER A 398 13.19 -3.32 1.34
C SER A 398 12.29 -2.49 2.24
N SER A 399 11.01 -2.31 1.90
CA SER A 399 10.05 -1.59 2.76
C SER A 399 9.90 -2.24 4.14
N CYS A 400 9.93 -3.57 4.20
CA CYS A 400 9.83 -4.33 5.44
C CYS A 400 11.22 -4.77 5.95
N HIS A 401 12.06 -5.28 5.05
CA HIS A 401 13.29 -5.96 5.46
C HIS A 401 14.47 -5.02 5.73
N VAL A 402 14.39 -3.74 5.36
CA VAL A 402 15.42 -2.73 5.70
C VAL A 402 14.80 -1.74 6.69
N VAL A 403 15.28 -1.78 7.93
CA VAL A 403 14.65 -1.06 9.05
C VAL A 403 15.14 0.38 9.13
N TYR A 404 14.20 1.30 9.33
CA TYR A 404 14.45 2.71 9.59
C TYR A 404 14.17 3.04 11.06
N ALA A 405 14.81 4.10 11.56
CA ALA A 405 14.58 4.60 12.91
C ALA A 405 13.23 5.33 12.97
N ASN A 406 12.17 4.61 13.36
CA ASN A 406 10.79 5.09 13.27
C ASN A 406 10.06 5.26 14.61
N SER A 407 10.57 4.76 15.72
CA SER A 407 9.97 4.98 17.04
C SER A 407 10.98 4.72 18.14
N ARG A 408 10.92 5.50 19.21
CA ARG A 408 11.61 5.28 20.50
C ARG A 408 10.85 4.32 21.42
N ASP A 409 9.62 3.98 21.08
CA ASP A 409 8.80 3.04 21.86
C ASP A 409 9.36 1.60 21.74
N GLU A 410 9.67 0.98 22.88
CA GLU A 410 10.24 -0.36 22.92
C GLU A 410 9.23 -1.43 22.48
N ASP A 411 7.94 -1.25 22.77
CA ASP A 411 6.90 -2.19 22.36
C ASP A 411 6.67 -2.16 20.84
N GLY A 412 6.75 -0.97 20.24
CA GLY A 412 6.64 -0.78 18.80
C GLY A 412 7.90 -1.16 18.00
N SER A 413 9.09 -0.91 18.55
CA SER A 413 10.36 -1.02 17.81
C SER A 413 11.34 -2.07 18.33
N GLY A 414 11.06 -2.72 19.45
CA GLY A 414 11.93 -3.72 20.07
C GLY A 414 13.37 -3.21 20.20
N PRO A 415 14.39 -3.98 19.75
CA PRO A 415 15.80 -3.58 19.87
C PRO A 415 16.19 -2.37 19.00
N TYR A 416 15.32 -1.92 18.09
CA TYR A 416 15.58 -0.76 17.23
C TYR A 416 15.17 0.56 17.88
N SER A 417 14.44 0.55 19.00
CA SER A 417 13.97 1.75 19.71
C SER A 417 15.08 2.74 20.05
N LYS A 418 16.26 2.21 20.40
CA LYS A 418 17.47 2.98 20.74
C LYS A 418 17.99 3.89 19.61
N PHE A 419 17.58 3.65 18.36
CA PHE A 419 18.01 4.45 17.21
C PHE A 419 17.11 5.68 16.99
N GLY A 420 15.99 5.79 17.71
CA GLY A 420 15.08 6.91 17.64
C GLY A 420 14.04 6.78 16.53
N HIS A 421 13.52 7.94 16.10
CA HIS A 421 12.32 8.06 15.26
C HIS A 421 12.46 9.07 14.10
N ARG A 422 13.71 9.49 13.83
CA ARG A 422 14.04 10.57 12.87
C ARG A 422 14.56 10.05 11.52
N GLY A 423 14.57 8.74 11.29
CA GLY A 423 15.11 8.15 10.05
C GLY A 423 16.59 8.50 9.79
N LEU A 424 17.39 8.65 10.85
CA LEU A 424 18.83 8.90 10.76
C LEU A 424 19.58 7.58 10.55
N SER A 425 20.69 7.64 9.81
CA SER A 425 21.53 6.46 9.60
C SER A 425 22.52 6.22 10.74
N PHE A 426 22.67 4.95 11.11
CA PHE A 426 23.71 4.43 12.00
C PHE A 426 24.66 3.47 11.26
N SER A 427 24.59 3.45 9.93
CA SER A 427 25.51 2.68 9.10
C SER A 427 26.94 3.16 9.33
N LYS A 428 27.91 2.26 9.23
CA LYS A 428 29.33 2.59 9.26
C LYS A 428 29.86 3.19 7.95
N ASP A 429 29.03 3.26 6.91
CA ASP A 429 29.39 3.89 5.65
C ASP A 429 29.69 5.40 5.85
N PRO A 430 30.91 5.88 5.53
CA PRO A 430 31.31 7.27 5.74
C PRO A 430 30.68 8.23 4.72
N THR A 431 30.11 7.71 3.63
CA THR A 431 29.49 8.52 2.58
C THR A 431 28.04 8.88 2.89
N ILE A 432 27.44 8.23 3.88
CA ILE A 432 26.06 8.46 4.32
C ILE A 432 26.06 9.46 5.49
N PRO A 433 25.43 10.64 5.32
CA PRO A 433 25.31 11.62 6.40
C PRO A 433 24.60 11.03 7.63
N LYS A 434 25.03 11.45 8.83
CA LYS A 434 24.48 10.96 10.11
C LYS A 434 23.46 11.93 10.71
N ASP A 435 23.37 13.13 10.15
CA ASP A 435 22.50 14.25 10.51
C ASP A 435 21.39 14.51 9.46
N GLU A 436 21.30 13.66 8.44
CA GLU A 436 20.25 13.70 7.41
C GLU A 436 19.21 12.60 7.66
N ARG A 437 17.93 12.92 7.45
CA ARG A 437 16.81 11.97 7.57
C ARG A 437 16.60 11.18 6.28
N GLY A 438 15.71 10.18 6.33
CA GLY A 438 15.35 9.39 5.16
C GLY A 438 16.37 8.31 4.81
N HIS A 439 17.18 7.88 5.78
CA HIS A 439 18.15 6.80 5.66
C HIS A 439 17.80 5.61 6.56
N PRO A 440 18.08 4.37 6.12
CA PRO A 440 17.92 3.21 6.99
C PRO A 440 18.94 3.23 8.13
N ILE A 441 18.61 2.52 9.22
CA ILE A 441 19.50 2.38 10.38
C ILE A 441 20.85 1.83 9.95
N SER A 442 20.86 0.82 9.09
CA SER A 442 22.08 0.21 8.54
C SER A 442 21.80 -0.46 7.19
N HIS A 443 22.84 -0.77 6.45
CA HIS A 443 22.74 -1.48 5.17
C HIS A 443 22.59 -3.01 5.38
N ARG A 444 21.43 -3.44 5.89
CA ARG A 444 21.20 -4.83 6.32
C ARG A 444 19.75 -5.26 6.18
N PHE A 445 19.52 -6.49 5.70
CA PHE A 445 18.22 -7.15 5.77
C PHE A 445 17.99 -7.83 7.12
N THR A 446 16.72 -7.85 7.54
CA THR A 446 16.29 -8.54 8.75
C THR A 446 14.99 -9.31 8.52
N ASN A 447 14.82 -10.40 9.26
CA ASN A 447 13.52 -11.06 9.45
C ASN A 447 12.85 -10.66 10.77
N ALA A 448 13.58 -9.99 11.66
CA ALA A 448 13.04 -9.40 12.89
C ALA A 448 12.55 -7.98 12.58
N ILE A 449 11.39 -7.90 11.92
CA ILE A 449 10.77 -6.66 11.47
C ILE A 449 9.92 -6.10 12.63
N PRO A 450 10.17 -4.87 13.10
CA PRO A 450 9.39 -4.29 14.19
C PRO A 450 8.00 -3.81 13.73
N ASN A 451 7.06 -3.70 14.68
CA ASN A 451 5.72 -3.14 14.43
C ASN A 451 5.80 -1.74 13.80
N SER A 452 6.80 -0.94 14.19
CA SER A 452 7.02 0.39 13.64
C SER A 452 7.26 0.41 12.13
N GLN A 453 7.76 -0.67 11.50
CA GLN A 453 7.83 -0.75 10.03
C GLN A 453 6.47 -1.00 9.39
N CYS A 454 5.64 -1.84 10.04
CA CYS A 454 4.30 -2.16 9.54
C CYS A 454 3.37 -0.96 9.64
N LEU A 455 3.47 -0.19 10.73
CA LEU A 455 2.59 0.95 11.01
C LEU A 455 2.71 2.07 9.97
N ILE A 456 3.85 2.21 9.28
CA ILE A 456 4.03 3.20 8.20
C ILE A 456 3.01 3.03 7.06
N CYS A 457 2.60 1.79 6.78
CA CYS A 457 1.57 1.50 5.78
C CYS A 457 0.20 1.24 6.40
N HIS A 458 0.16 0.88 7.68
CA HIS A 458 -1.05 0.54 8.42
C HIS A 458 -1.57 1.69 9.29
N MET A 459 -1.23 2.91 8.92
CA MET A 459 -1.70 4.16 9.50
C MET A 459 -2.54 4.89 8.45
N HIS A 460 -3.74 4.37 8.20
CA HIS A 460 -4.69 4.96 7.25
C HIS A 460 -5.52 6.10 7.85
N GLN A 461 -6.09 6.91 6.94
CA GLN A 461 -7.01 8.03 7.19
C GLN A 461 -7.80 7.92 8.49
N PRO A 462 -7.85 9.02 9.26
CA PRO A 462 -7.92 9.11 10.71
C PRO A 462 -8.75 8.01 11.37
N ASN A 463 -8.18 6.81 11.50
CA ASN A 463 -8.87 5.66 12.06
C ASN A 463 -7.87 4.71 12.72
N SER A 464 -8.35 4.03 13.75
CA SER A 464 -7.65 3.09 14.63
C SER A 464 -7.07 1.82 13.98
N PHE A 465 -7.04 1.69 12.65
CA PHE A 465 -7.17 0.39 11.96
C PHE A 465 -6.15 -0.68 12.37
N VAL A 466 -4.90 -0.31 12.68
CA VAL A 466 -3.92 -1.23 13.29
C VAL A 466 -3.18 -0.60 14.48
N ASN A 467 -3.22 0.72 14.63
CA ASN A 467 -2.52 1.41 15.72
C ASN A 467 -3.01 0.99 17.12
N THR A 468 -4.22 0.43 17.20
CA THR A 468 -4.76 -0.18 18.43
C THR A 468 -3.98 -1.40 18.90
N TYR A 469 -3.19 -2.05 18.05
CA TYR A 469 -2.30 -3.12 18.48
C TYR A 469 -1.31 -2.62 19.54
N LEU A 470 -0.76 -1.42 19.35
CA LEU A 470 0.06 -0.71 20.34
C LEU A 470 -0.78 0.11 21.35
N GLY A 471 -2.11 -0.03 21.32
CA GLY A 471 -3.02 0.72 22.19
C GLY A 471 -3.09 2.21 21.88
N TYR A 472 -2.84 2.62 20.64
CA TYR A 472 -2.95 4.02 20.20
C TYR A 472 -4.16 4.24 19.30
N THR A 473 -4.74 5.43 19.39
CA THR A 473 -5.77 5.91 18.47
C THR A 473 -5.50 7.36 18.12
N MET A 474 -6.19 7.87 17.11
CA MET A 474 -6.08 9.27 16.74
C MET A 474 -6.46 10.19 17.91
N TRP A 475 -5.72 11.29 18.07
CA TRP A 475 -6.04 12.30 19.07
C TRP A 475 -7.35 13.03 18.71
N ASP A 476 -8.14 13.35 19.73
CA ASP A 476 -9.48 13.94 19.58
C ASP A 476 -9.48 15.45 19.32
N TYR A 477 -8.30 16.07 19.23
CA TYR A 477 -8.12 17.51 19.05
C TYR A 477 -8.57 18.39 20.21
N GLU A 478 -8.99 17.82 21.33
CA GLU A 478 -9.61 18.55 22.43
C GLU A 478 -8.90 18.30 23.76
N THR A 479 -8.59 17.04 24.04
CA THR A 479 -8.00 16.66 25.32
C THR A 479 -6.58 17.22 25.43
N ASP A 480 -6.31 17.98 26.50
CA ASP A 480 -5.04 18.71 26.72
C ASP A 480 -4.67 19.69 25.57
N ALA A 481 -5.65 20.15 24.78
CA ALA A 481 -5.47 21.00 23.60
C ALA A 481 -4.64 22.29 23.83
N LYS A 482 -4.58 22.81 25.06
CA LYS A 482 -3.78 23.99 25.41
C LYS A 482 -2.28 23.87 25.07
N PHE A 483 -1.77 22.65 24.94
CA PHE A 483 -0.38 22.37 24.54
C PHE A 483 -0.20 22.17 23.05
N MET A 484 -1.29 21.93 22.31
CA MET A 484 -1.26 21.53 20.90
C MET A 484 -1.72 22.66 19.96
N TYR A 485 -2.40 23.67 20.51
CA TYR A 485 -2.80 24.86 19.77
C TYR A 485 -2.00 26.10 20.22
N PRO A 486 -1.67 27.00 19.29
CA PRO A 486 -1.11 28.29 19.64
C PRO A 486 -2.12 29.13 20.43
N LYS A 487 -1.63 30.03 21.30
CA LYS A 487 -2.48 30.96 22.08
C LYS A 487 -3.37 31.84 21.21
N LYS A 488 -2.98 32.08 19.96
CA LYS A 488 -3.73 32.83 18.95
C LYS A 488 -3.74 32.02 17.66
N THR A 489 -4.90 31.90 17.04
CA THR A 489 -5.05 31.25 15.74
C THR A 489 -4.18 31.97 14.70
N PRO A 490 -3.34 31.25 13.94
CA PRO A 490 -2.51 31.87 12.92
C PRO A 490 -3.39 32.39 11.77
N ILE A 491 -3.01 33.55 11.22
CA ILE A 491 -3.56 34.06 9.97
C ILE A 491 -2.61 33.64 8.87
N LEU A 492 -3.05 32.70 8.04
CA LEU A 492 -2.24 32.09 7.00
C LEU A 492 -2.63 32.61 5.62
N THR A 493 -1.64 32.78 4.75
CA THR A 493 -1.83 33.02 3.33
C THR A 493 -2.36 31.77 2.61
N PRO A 494 -2.95 31.91 1.41
CA PRO A 494 -3.38 30.75 0.62
C PRO A 494 -2.28 29.72 0.36
N ASP A 495 -1.03 30.17 0.13
CA ASP A 495 0.11 29.28 -0.11
C ASP A 495 0.51 28.51 1.16
N GLU A 496 0.49 29.16 2.32
CA GLU A 496 0.74 28.50 3.60
C GLU A 496 -0.36 27.50 3.96
N LEU A 497 -1.61 27.81 3.65
CA LEU A 497 -2.72 26.87 3.81
C LEU A 497 -2.51 25.63 2.93
N ALA A 498 -2.14 25.84 1.68
CA ALA A 498 -1.88 24.78 0.72
C ALA A 498 -0.68 23.91 1.16
N GLU A 499 0.41 24.52 1.63
CA GLU A 499 1.57 23.80 2.16
C GLU A 499 1.18 22.89 3.34
N GLY A 500 0.40 23.40 4.30
CA GLY A 500 -0.10 22.59 5.42
C GLY A 500 -0.94 21.40 4.95
N TYR A 501 -1.81 21.59 3.96
CA TYR A 501 -2.62 20.49 3.40
C TYR A 501 -1.82 19.47 2.59
N GLN A 502 -0.63 19.82 2.10
CA GLN A 502 0.25 18.88 1.42
C GLN A 502 1.06 18.01 2.38
N THR A 503 1.25 18.42 3.64
CA THR A 503 1.93 17.61 4.66
C THR A 503 0.95 16.78 5.45
N ASN A 504 -0.20 17.35 5.82
CA ASN A 504 -1.29 16.64 6.47
C ASN A 504 -2.63 17.13 5.86
N PRO A 505 -3.44 16.25 5.25
CA PRO A 505 -4.67 16.64 4.55
C PRO A 505 -5.82 17.07 5.49
N GLU A 506 -5.63 17.07 6.80
CA GLU A 506 -6.66 17.40 7.77
C GLU A 506 -6.90 18.91 7.90
N GLY A 507 -8.17 19.28 8.06
CA GLY A 507 -8.56 20.69 8.26
C GLY A 507 -7.91 21.35 9.48
N ALA A 508 -7.57 20.57 10.50
CA ALA A 508 -7.05 21.06 11.77
C ALA A 508 -5.55 21.40 11.72
N VAL A 509 -4.78 20.87 10.75
CA VAL A 509 -3.32 21.11 10.63
C VAL A 509 -3.00 22.60 10.62
N ASN A 510 -3.77 23.40 9.87
CA ASN A 510 -3.53 24.83 9.70
C ASN A 510 -3.90 25.68 10.93
N ARG A 511 -4.46 25.05 11.97
CA ARG A 511 -4.81 25.69 13.25
C ARG A 511 -3.90 25.25 14.38
N GLY A 512 -3.29 24.07 14.26
CA GLY A 512 -2.50 23.42 15.28
C GLY A 512 -1.00 23.69 15.19
N LEU A 513 -0.28 23.38 16.27
CA LEU A 513 1.19 23.42 16.30
C LEU A 513 1.82 22.28 15.50
N TRP A 514 1.09 21.18 15.27
CA TRP A 514 1.56 20.01 14.53
C TRP A 514 1.66 20.20 13.02
N ARG A 515 1.35 21.40 12.48
CA ARG A 515 1.85 21.80 11.16
C ARG A 515 3.38 21.82 11.13
N ASN A 516 4.01 22.09 12.27
CA ASN A 516 5.46 22.15 12.39
C ASN A 516 6.03 20.75 12.66
N GLU A 517 6.93 20.30 11.79
CA GLU A 517 7.58 18.98 11.90
C GLU A 517 8.33 18.80 13.24
N LYS A 518 9.02 19.84 13.72
CA LYS A 518 9.72 19.80 15.00
C LYS A 518 8.76 19.61 16.18
N PHE A 519 7.56 20.19 16.10
CA PHE A 519 6.54 19.96 17.12
C PHE A 519 6.09 18.50 17.13
N LEU A 520 5.90 17.88 15.96
CA LEU A 520 5.58 16.45 15.86
C LEU A 520 6.71 15.60 16.47
N GLU A 521 7.97 15.92 16.21
CA GLU A 521 9.12 15.20 16.79
C GLU A 521 9.17 15.25 18.33
N GLU A 522 8.81 16.39 18.89
CA GLU A 522 8.93 16.63 20.34
C GLU A 522 7.61 16.36 21.07
N SER A 523 6.57 15.90 20.37
CA SER A 523 5.21 15.83 20.91
C SER A 523 5.10 14.85 22.08
N SER A 524 5.74 13.69 21.98
CA SER A 524 5.80 12.67 23.04
C SER A 524 6.60 13.13 24.27
N GLU A 525 7.56 14.03 24.09
CA GLU A 525 8.38 14.58 25.20
C GLU A 525 7.55 15.46 26.14
N MET A 526 6.40 15.96 25.66
CA MET A 526 5.46 16.74 26.46
C MET A 526 4.59 15.88 27.39
N ASN A 527 4.62 14.55 27.27
CA ASN A 527 3.74 13.64 28.01
C ASN A 527 3.78 13.84 29.54
N SER A 528 4.92 14.24 30.09
CA SER A 528 5.07 14.59 31.51
C SER A 528 4.22 15.79 31.96
N LYS A 529 3.78 16.63 31.03
CA LYS A 529 2.95 17.84 31.27
C LYS A 529 1.47 17.61 31.00
N LEU A 530 1.12 16.48 30.37
CA LEU A 530 -0.24 16.14 29.96
C LEU A 530 -0.94 15.36 31.08
N LYS A 531 -2.19 15.73 31.37
CA LYS A 531 -2.96 15.12 32.47
C LYS A 531 -3.87 14.00 32.01
N HIS A 532 -4.32 14.07 30.76
CA HIS A 532 -5.39 13.21 30.25
C HIS A 532 -4.99 12.46 28.97
N THR A 533 -3.84 12.81 28.38
CA THR A 533 -3.33 12.24 27.13
C THR A 533 -1.87 11.80 27.27
N GLN A 534 -1.52 10.70 26.62
CA GLN A 534 -0.14 10.33 26.29
C GLN A 534 -0.02 10.32 24.77
N MET A 535 0.81 11.18 24.20
CA MET A 535 1.07 11.22 22.77
C MET A 535 2.03 10.10 22.36
N ALA A 536 1.76 9.51 21.20
CA ALA A 536 2.65 8.54 20.58
C ALA A 536 3.97 9.19 20.13
N ASP A 537 5.00 8.37 19.91
CA ASP A 537 6.31 8.84 19.46
C ASP A 537 6.41 9.03 17.93
N TYR A 538 5.47 8.46 17.19
CA TYR A 538 5.44 8.44 15.73
C TYR A 538 4.20 9.15 15.19
N HIS A 539 4.35 9.81 14.05
CA HIS A 539 3.36 10.72 13.47
C HIS A 539 3.32 10.61 11.94
N GLY A 540 3.20 9.39 11.42
CA GLY A 540 3.06 9.19 9.99
C GLY A 540 1.87 9.96 9.43
N HIS A 541 2.10 10.53 8.25
CA HIS A 541 1.23 11.49 7.57
C HIS A 541 0.90 12.77 8.37
N GLY A 542 1.71 13.08 9.40
CA GLY A 542 1.55 14.27 10.23
C GLY A 542 0.39 14.18 11.21
N TRP A 543 -0.16 12.99 11.47
CA TRP A 543 -1.26 12.79 12.40
C TRP A 543 -0.79 12.60 13.84
N MET A 544 -1.57 13.14 14.77
CA MET A 544 -1.34 13.03 16.20
C MET A 544 -2.08 11.81 16.75
N PHE A 545 -1.38 10.94 17.47
CA PHE A 545 -1.96 9.76 18.11
C PHE A 545 -1.81 9.83 19.63
N ARG A 546 -2.80 9.28 20.33
CA ARG A 546 -2.83 9.16 21.79
C ARG A 546 -2.98 7.72 22.26
N GLY A 547 -2.37 7.41 23.39
CA GLY A 547 -2.55 6.15 24.10
C GLY A 547 -3.96 6.02 24.67
N VAL A 548 -4.52 4.81 24.60
CA VAL A 548 -5.84 4.45 25.12
C VAL A 548 -5.67 3.77 26.46
N PHE A 549 -6.19 4.36 27.53
CA PHE A 549 -6.07 3.81 28.88
C PHE A 549 -7.41 3.28 29.39
N LYS A 550 -7.34 2.27 30.26
CA LYS A 550 -8.49 1.68 30.94
C LYS A 550 -9.18 2.76 31.79
N LYS A 551 -10.48 2.92 31.59
CA LYS A 551 -11.32 3.91 32.29
C LYS A 551 -12.64 3.30 32.75
N ASP A 552 -13.19 3.83 33.84
CA ASP A 552 -14.58 3.55 34.21
C ASP A 552 -15.57 4.32 33.32
N ARG A 553 -16.88 4.11 33.54
CA ARG A 553 -17.93 4.81 32.78
C ARG A 553 -17.99 6.33 33.03
N LYS A 554 -17.28 6.82 34.05
CA LYS A 554 -17.18 8.25 34.38
C LYS A 554 -15.90 8.88 33.82
N GLY A 555 -15.02 8.09 33.18
CA GLY A 555 -13.77 8.55 32.58
C GLY A 555 -12.57 8.57 33.54
N ASN A 556 -12.69 8.01 34.74
CA ASN A 556 -11.58 7.89 35.68
C ASN A 556 -10.61 6.81 35.21
N LEU A 557 -9.30 7.06 35.30
CA LEU A 557 -8.28 6.05 34.99
C LEU A 557 -8.35 4.90 35.98
N LEU A 558 -8.15 3.68 35.48
CA LEU A 558 -8.17 2.47 36.29
C LEU A 558 -6.83 1.75 36.23
N ASP A 559 -6.46 1.15 37.36
CA ASP A 559 -5.33 0.22 37.43
C ASP A 559 -5.73 -1.20 36.98
N LYS A 560 -4.80 -2.14 37.15
CA LYS A 560 -4.99 -3.55 36.81
C LYS A 560 -6.12 -4.21 37.62
N ASP A 561 -6.29 -3.80 38.87
CA ASP A 561 -7.27 -4.35 39.82
C ASP A 561 -8.65 -3.70 39.64
N GLY A 562 -8.73 -2.61 38.89
CA GLY A 562 -9.96 -1.89 38.59
C GLY A 562 -10.23 -0.74 39.55
N GLU A 563 -9.25 -0.37 40.37
CA GLU A 563 -9.35 0.76 41.29
C GLU A 563 -9.02 2.07 40.58
N ILE A 564 -9.59 3.17 41.10
CA ILE A 564 -9.40 4.50 40.51
C ILE A 564 -7.97 4.99 40.78
N VAL A 565 -7.27 5.33 39.70
CA VAL A 565 -5.97 6.00 39.76
C VAL A 565 -6.19 7.50 39.81
N SER A 566 -5.81 8.13 40.94
CA SER A 566 -5.92 9.58 41.10
C SER A 566 -4.87 10.31 40.26
N LEU A 567 -5.30 11.34 39.54
CA LEU A 567 -4.44 12.24 38.76
C LEU A 567 -3.57 13.18 39.62
N ASP A 568 -3.81 13.23 40.93
CA ASP A 568 -3.00 14.03 41.86
C ASP A 568 -1.68 13.33 42.24
N GLN A 569 -1.58 12.03 41.97
CA GLN A 569 -0.36 11.25 42.18
C GLN A 569 0.59 11.48 41.00
N PRO A 570 1.90 11.71 41.21
CA PRO A 570 2.84 11.97 40.11
C PRO A 570 3.09 10.75 39.21
N ASP A 571 2.86 9.54 39.72
CA ASP A 571 3.09 8.26 39.03
C ASP A 571 1.82 7.65 38.42
N PHE A 572 0.75 8.45 38.25
CA PHE A 572 -0.55 7.96 37.80
C PHE A 572 -0.51 7.26 36.44
N TRP A 573 0.36 7.68 35.52
CA TRP A 573 0.54 7.01 34.22
C TRP A 573 1.18 5.63 34.33
N GLU A 574 2.05 5.40 35.33
CA GLU A 574 2.67 4.09 35.58
C GLU A 574 1.67 3.11 36.20
N LYS A 575 0.69 3.61 36.96
CA LYS A 575 -0.38 2.82 37.58
C LYS A 575 -1.54 2.54 36.62
N ALA A 576 -1.85 3.48 35.74
CA ALA A 576 -2.94 3.35 34.78
C ALA A 576 -2.63 2.29 33.72
N VAL A 577 -3.62 1.47 33.37
CA VAL A 577 -3.44 0.42 32.37
C VAL A 577 -3.58 1.01 30.96
N HIS A 578 -2.48 1.04 30.21
CA HIS A 578 -2.50 1.27 28.76
C HIS A 578 -3.05 0.02 28.06
N LEU A 579 -4.15 0.16 27.32
CA LEU A 579 -4.85 -0.93 26.63
C LEU A 579 -4.14 -1.29 25.32
N LYS A 580 -3.00 -1.97 25.42
CA LYS A 580 -2.29 -2.59 24.30
C LYS A 580 -2.92 -3.95 23.98
N ASP A 581 -2.62 -4.50 22.80
CA ASP A 581 -2.93 -5.90 22.53
C ASP A 581 -2.06 -6.82 23.40
N VAL A 582 -2.65 -7.91 23.90
CA VAL A 582 -1.95 -8.85 24.78
C VAL A 582 -0.71 -9.45 24.13
N HIS A 583 -0.66 -9.60 22.80
CA HIS A 583 0.52 -10.13 22.11
C HIS A 583 1.70 -9.13 22.19
N VAL A 584 1.42 -7.83 22.06
CA VAL A 584 2.45 -6.78 22.25
C VAL A 584 2.96 -6.77 23.68
N GLU A 585 2.05 -6.88 24.67
CA GLU A 585 2.45 -6.96 26.08
C GLU A 585 3.34 -8.18 26.39
N LYS A 586 3.29 -9.22 25.54
CA LYS A 586 4.16 -10.40 25.61
C LYS A 586 5.40 -10.29 24.72
N GLY A 587 5.64 -9.14 24.09
CA GLY A 587 6.80 -8.85 23.27
C GLY A 587 6.70 -9.39 21.83
N MET A 588 5.51 -9.73 21.35
CA MET A 588 5.30 -10.13 19.96
C MET A 588 5.17 -8.92 19.05
N HIS A 589 5.73 -9.03 17.85
CA HIS A 589 5.53 -8.12 16.74
C HIS A 589 4.59 -8.73 15.69
N CYS A 590 4.06 -7.91 14.77
CA CYS A 590 3.13 -8.32 13.73
C CYS A 590 3.64 -9.55 12.96
N VAL A 591 4.94 -9.59 12.65
CA VAL A 591 5.58 -10.69 11.91
C VAL A 591 5.63 -12.02 12.66
N ASP A 592 5.39 -12.03 13.97
CA ASP A 592 5.33 -13.28 14.74
C ASP A 592 4.00 -14.02 14.54
N CYS A 593 2.97 -13.32 14.03
CA CYS A 593 1.66 -13.88 13.68
C CYS A 593 1.37 -13.81 12.17
N HIS A 594 2.05 -12.93 11.44
CA HIS A 594 1.92 -12.73 10.00
C HIS A 594 3.06 -13.44 9.26
N PHE A 595 2.73 -14.55 8.61
CA PHE A 595 3.68 -15.44 7.96
C PHE A 595 3.88 -15.06 6.48
N SER A 596 4.74 -15.83 5.81
CA SER A 596 5.01 -15.60 4.38
C SER A 596 3.77 -15.76 3.50
N GLN A 597 2.80 -16.61 3.86
CA GLN A 597 1.66 -16.87 2.98
C GLN A 597 0.70 -15.67 2.91
N ASP A 598 0.52 -14.96 4.01
CA ASP A 598 -0.30 -13.75 4.10
C ASP A 598 0.50 -12.49 3.72
N SER A 599 1.74 -12.36 4.17
CA SER A 599 2.55 -11.16 3.90
C SER A 599 3.11 -11.12 2.48
N HIS A 600 3.72 -12.22 2.01
CA HIS A 600 4.24 -12.29 0.63
C HIS A 600 3.19 -12.73 -0.38
N GLY A 601 2.08 -13.30 0.07
CA GLY A 601 1.09 -13.94 -0.79
C GLY A 601 1.49 -15.36 -1.21
N ASP A 602 0.53 -16.06 -1.81
CA ASP A 602 0.66 -17.47 -2.22
C ASP A 602 0.68 -17.65 -3.75
N GLY A 603 0.90 -16.56 -4.48
CA GLY A 603 0.91 -16.52 -5.95
C GLY A 603 -0.47 -16.32 -6.59
N LYS A 604 -1.54 -16.29 -5.79
CA LYS A 604 -2.90 -15.95 -6.24
C LYS A 604 -3.21 -14.48 -5.96
N LEU A 605 -4.23 -13.97 -6.66
CA LEU A 605 -4.77 -12.64 -6.43
C LEU A 605 -6.01 -12.74 -5.54
N TYR A 606 -6.14 -11.78 -4.63
CA TYR A 606 -7.29 -11.66 -3.73
C TYR A 606 -7.82 -10.25 -3.77
N GLY A 607 -9.15 -10.12 -3.80
CA GLY A 607 -9.81 -8.83 -3.73
C GLY A 607 -9.95 -8.30 -2.31
N ALA A 608 -10.09 -9.20 -1.34
CA ALA A 608 -10.27 -8.90 0.08
C ALA A 608 -9.62 -10.01 0.95
N TYR A 609 -9.42 -9.72 2.24
CA TYR A 609 -8.97 -10.70 3.24
C TYR A 609 -10.01 -11.79 3.51
#